data_AF-A0AAV1VCV1-F1
#
_entry.id   AF-A0AAV1VCV1-F1
#
_cell.length_a   1.000
_cell.length_b   1.000
_cell.length_c   1.000
_cell.angle_alpha   90.00
_cell.angle_beta   90.00
_cell.angle_gamma   90.00
#
_symmetry.space_group_name_H-M   'P 1'
#
loop_
_entity.id
_entity.type
_entity.pdbx_description
1 polymer ?
#
loop_
_entity_poly.entity_id
_entity_poly.type
_entity_poly.pdbx_seq_one_letter_code
_entity_poly.pdbx_strand_id
1 'polypeptide(L)'
;MLQSFPYTEEILSALDDQVFEIWTAAWRRSCVQSRLLSFRARTSHPSTRQWLDTWVTKLTRTAPYNLPALTDSRNDWVRLRTHANGEDPILKLCDMSNRCRFDKHVICAGLYGKEIRVLIGQEDSAENEAVHRLSRHLEALKTVARYRDAFAIKNNTVEWGKLARLFFDVFMHGESERAHDY
;
A
#
# COMPACT_ATOMS: atom_id res chain seq x y z
N MET A 1 15.93 2.08 -5.37
CA MET A 1 16.59 0.79 -5.10
C MET A 1 16.08 -0.31 -6.02
N LEU A 2 14.77 -0.58 -6.12
CA LEU A 2 14.28 -1.58 -7.09
C LEU A 2 14.25 -1.07 -8.54
N GLN A 3 13.82 0.18 -8.77
CA GLN A 3 13.81 0.81 -10.11
C GLN A 3 15.18 0.91 -10.79
N SER A 4 16.26 0.73 -10.05
CA SER A 4 17.63 0.81 -10.56
C SER A 4 18.15 -0.53 -11.11
N PHE A 5 17.40 -1.62 -10.94
CA PHE A 5 17.77 -2.91 -11.52
C PHE A 5 17.11 -3.11 -12.89
N PRO A 6 17.86 -3.60 -13.89
CA PRO A 6 17.23 -4.09 -15.11
C PRO A 6 16.32 -5.29 -14.77
N TYR A 7 15.21 -5.42 -15.50
CA TYR A 7 14.24 -6.52 -15.33
C TYR A 7 13.67 -6.62 -13.90
N THR A 8 13.23 -5.49 -13.34
CA THR A 8 12.68 -5.41 -11.98
C THR A 8 11.53 -6.40 -11.75
N GLU A 9 10.70 -6.63 -12.77
CA GLU A 9 9.60 -7.57 -12.77
C GLU A 9 10.04 -9.04 -12.59
N GLU A 10 11.20 -9.42 -13.11
CA GLU A 10 11.76 -10.77 -12.94
C GLU A 10 12.25 -10.96 -11.51
N ILE A 11 12.95 -9.96 -10.97
CA ILE A 11 13.39 -9.94 -9.57
C ILE A 11 12.17 -10.08 -8.66
N LEU A 12 11.14 -9.25 -8.84
CA LEU A 12 9.93 -9.31 -8.03
C LEU A 12 9.17 -10.63 -8.15
N SER A 13 9.30 -11.34 -9.27
CA SER A 13 8.70 -12.65 -9.47
C SER A 13 9.49 -13.78 -8.79
N ALA A 14 10.79 -13.59 -8.60
CA ALA A 14 11.69 -14.57 -7.96
C ALA A 14 11.75 -14.45 -6.43
N LEU A 15 11.36 -13.30 -5.86
CA LEU A 15 11.38 -13.08 -4.41
C LEU A 15 10.26 -13.82 -3.69
N ASP A 16 10.59 -14.37 -2.52
CA ASP A 16 9.60 -14.97 -1.62
C ASP A 16 8.80 -13.92 -0.83
N ASP A 17 7.69 -14.36 -0.25
CA ASP A 17 6.82 -13.50 0.55
C ASP A 17 7.46 -13.01 1.86
N GLN A 18 8.46 -13.71 2.40
CA GLN A 18 9.14 -13.29 3.62
C GLN A 18 10.04 -12.07 3.37
N VAL A 19 10.72 -12.01 2.23
CA VAL A 19 11.49 -10.84 1.81
C VAL A 19 10.57 -9.64 1.67
N PHE A 20 9.40 -9.83 1.06
CA PHE A 20 8.39 -8.78 0.93
C PHE A 20 7.87 -8.29 2.28
N GLU A 21 7.60 -9.20 3.22
CA GLU A 21 7.17 -8.83 4.57
C GLU A 21 8.24 -7.99 5.29
N ILE A 22 9.52 -8.38 5.19
CA ILE A 22 10.64 -7.65 5.81
C ILE A 22 10.76 -6.24 5.22
N TRP A 23 10.77 -6.13 3.89
CA TRP A 23 10.96 -4.84 3.20
C TRP A 23 9.82 -3.86 3.48
N THR A 24 8.60 -4.37 3.64
CA THR A 24 7.40 -3.55 3.77
C THR A 24 6.96 -3.32 5.21
N ALA A 25 7.60 -3.98 6.20
CA ALA A 25 7.21 -3.91 7.61
C ALA A 25 7.14 -2.46 8.16
N ALA A 26 8.12 -1.62 7.83
CA ALA A 26 8.14 -0.23 8.26
C ALA A 26 6.99 0.58 7.64
N TRP A 27 6.71 0.36 6.35
CA TRP A 27 5.59 1.00 5.66
C TRP A 27 4.25 0.54 6.20
N ARG A 28 4.09 -0.76 6.50
CA ARG A 28 2.88 -1.28 7.15
C ARG A 28 2.62 -0.59 8.47
N ARG A 29 3.64 -0.46 9.32
CA ARG A 29 3.53 0.24 10.61
C ARG A 29 3.09 1.70 10.43
N SER A 30 3.73 2.43 9.52
CA SER A 30 3.38 3.82 9.20
C SER A 30 1.93 3.94 8.68
N CYS A 31 1.51 3.06 7.77
CA CYS A 31 0.14 3.03 7.26
C CYS A 31 -0.87 2.78 8.38
N VAL A 32 -0.63 1.79 9.25
CA VAL A 32 -1.51 1.52 10.40
C VAL A 32 -1.59 2.74 11.31
N GLN A 33 -0.46 3.32 11.70
CA GLN A 33 -0.44 4.49 12.57
C GLN A 33 -1.23 5.66 11.99
N SER A 34 -0.96 6.04 10.74
CA SER A 34 -1.62 7.16 10.06
C SER A 34 -3.14 6.96 9.96
N ARG A 35 -3.57 5.75 9.61
CA ARG A 35 -5.00 5.46 9.45
C ARG A 35 -5.73 5.24 10.77
N LEU A 36 -5.07 4.75 11.82
CA LEU A 36 -5.64 4.72 13.17
C LEU A 36 -5.86 6.15 13.71
N LEU A 37 -4.93 7.07 13.49
CA LEU A 37 -5.11 8.49 13.84
C LEU A 37 -6.29 9.10 13.06
N SER A 38 -6.43 8.75 11.78
CA SER A 38 -7.57 9.18 10.95
C SER A 38 -8.90 8.62 11.45
N PHE A 39 -8.93 7.34 11.88
CA PHE A 39 -10.11 6.73 12.46
C PHE A 39 -10.47 7.37 13.81
N ARG A 40 -9.46 7.61 14.64
CA ARG A 40 -9.60 8.31 15.92
C ARG A 40 -10.24 9.68 15.72
N ALA A 41 -9.76 10.48 14.77
CA ALA A 41 -10.28 11.82 14.52
C ALA A 41 -11.78 11.83 14.14
N ARG A 42 -12.28 10.75 13.52
CA ARG A 42 -13.69 10.63 13.08
C ARG A 42 -14.62 10.00 14.12
N THR A 43 -14.10 9.22 15.07
CA THR A 43 -14.96 8.53 16.05
C THR A 43 -15.29 9.41 17.26
N SER A 44 -16.57 9.47 17.63
CA SER A 44 -17.03 10.21 18.81
C SER A 44 -17.07 9.36 20.09
N HIS A 45 -16.93 8.03 20.00
CA HIS A 45 -17.02 7.14 21.16
C HIS A 45 -15.76 7.22 22.05
N PRO A 46 -15.87 7.64 23.33
CA PRO A 46 -14.70 7.84 24.18
C PRO A 46 -13.84 6.59 24.38
N SER A 47 -14.48 5.44 24.60
CA SER A 47 -13.79 4.15 24.80
C SER A 47 -13.04 3.66 23.55
N THR A 48 -13.54 4.00 22.37
CA THR A 48 -12.86 3.72 21.09
C THR A 48 -11.67 4.66 20.92
N ARG A 49 -11.84 5.97 21.19
CA ARG A 49 -10.73 6.94 21.11
C ARG A 49 -9.57 6.57 22.04
N GLN A 50 -9.86 6.26 23.31
CA GLN A 50 -8.84 5.86 24.28
C GLN A 50 -8.09 4.59 23.85
N TRP A 51 -8.80 3.62 23.30
CA TRP A 51 -8.20 2.41 22.76
C TRP A 51 -7.28 2.70 21.57
N LEU A 52 -7.72 3.50 20.61
CA LEU A 52 -6.91 3.90 19.45
C LEU A 52 -5.67 4.67 19.89
N ASP A 53 -5.80 5.62 20.82
CA ASP A 53 -4.67 6.39 21.37
C ASP A 53 -3.65 5.47 22.05
N THR A 54 -4.13 4.46 22.80
CA THR A 54 -3.28 3.43 23.43
C THR A 54 -2.56 2.60 22.39
N TRP A 55 -3.26 2.16 21.34
CA TRP A 55 -2.67 1.32 20.30
C TRP A 55 -1.62 2.07 19.48
N VAL A 56 -1.89 3.32 19.08
CA VAL A 56 -0.92 4.19 18.41
C VAL A 56 0.35 4.32 19.25
N THR A 57 0.21 4.49 20.57
CA THR A 57 1.35 4.53 21.50
C THR A 57 2.14 3.22 21.56
N LYS A 58 1.49 2.06 21.40
CA LYS A 58 2.20 0.77 21.28
C LYS A 58 3.03 0.69 20.00
N LEU A 59 2.51 1.23 18.89
CA LEU A 59 3.17 1.17 17.58
C LEU A 59 4.44 2.03 17.50
N THR A 60 4.52 3.09 18.30
CA THR A 60 5.70 3.97 18.37
C THR A 60 6.81 3.44 19.29
N ARG A 61 6.50 2.46 20.14
CA ARG A 61 7.52 1.81 20.98
C ARG A 61 8.40 0.90 20.14
N THR A 62 9.70 0.93 20.41
CA THR A 62 10.63 -0.07 19.87
C THR A 62 10.16 -1.45 20.31
N ALA A 63 9.90 -2.32 19.33
CA ALA A 63 9.45 -3.67 19.63
C ALA A 63 10.57 -4.43 20.36
N PRO A 64 10.24 -5.30 21.33
CA PRO A 64 11.22 -6.21 21.92
C PRO A 64 11.96 -6.99 20.83
N TYR A 65 13.24 -7.28 21.02
CA TYR A 65 14.09 -7.93 20.01
C TYR A 65 13.53 -9.25 19.45
N ASN A 66 12.60 -9.89 20.17
CA ASN A 66 12.01 -11.18 19.84
C ASN A 66 10.61 -11.11 19.21
N LEU A 67 9.95 -9.95 19.13
CA LEU A 67 8.59 -9.85 18.56
C LEU A 67 8.37 -8.52 17.83
N PRO A 68 7.87 -8.52 16.57
CA PRO A 68 7.42 -7.30 15.91
C PRO A 68 6.24 -6.66 16.65
N ALA A 69 6.26 -5.32 16.82
CA ALA A 69 5.20 -4.59 17.55
C ALA A 69 3.77 -4.84 17.02
N LEU A 70 3.62 -5.13 15.73
CA LEU A 70 2.31 -5.46 15.13
C LEU A 70 1.82 -6.87 15.52
N THR A 71 2.73 -7.80 15.79
CA THR A 71 2.43 -9.16 16.25
C THR A 71 1.88 -9.18 17.68
N ASP A 72 2.32 -8.24 18.52
CA ASP A 72 1.84 -8.05 19.91
C ASP A 72 0.44 -7.39 19.99
N SER A 73 -0.13 -6.99 18.86
CA SER A 73 -1.40 -6.25 18.78
C SER A 73 -2.61 -7.13 18.41
N ARG A 74 -2.57 -8.45 18.66
CA ARG A 74 -3.64 -9.39 18.20
C ARG A 74 -5.05 -8.97 18.64
N ASN A 75 -5.22 -8.60 19.91
CA ASN A 75 -6.52 -8.19 20.46
C ASN A 75 -6.99 -6.87 19.84
N ASP A 76 -6.05 -5.96 19.55
CA ASP A 76 -6.35 -4.69 18.89
C ASP A 76 -6.85 -4.95 17.46
N TRP A 77 -6.24 -5.89 16.71
CA TRP A 77 -6.74 -6.30 15.40
C TRP A 77 -8.13 -6.95 15.45
N VAL A 78 -8.40 -7.80 16.45
CA VAL A 78 -9.74 -8.36 16.65
C VAL A 78 -10.77 -7.24 16.86
N ARG A 79 -10.47 -6.30 17.75
CA ARG A 79 -11.35 -5.15 18.01
C ARG A 79 -11.48 -4.21 16.82
N LEU A 80 -10.44 -4.04 16.02
CA LEU A 80 -10.51 -3.22 14.80
C LEU A 80 -11.46 -3.84 13.77
N ARG A 81 -11.45 -5.17 13.62
CA ARG A 81 -12.38 -5.88 12.74
C ARG A 81 -13.83 -5.75 13.17
N THR A 82 -14.13 -5.72 14.48
CA THR A 82 -15.49 -5.45 14.96
C THR A 82 -15.98 -4.04 14.62
N HIS A 83 -15.06 -3.12 14.33
CA HIS A 83 -15.35 -1.78 13.80
C HIS A 83 -15.23 -1.70 12.27
N ALA A 84 -15.38 -2.81 11.55
CA ALA A 84 -15.23 -2.87 10.10
C ALA A 84 -13.90 -2.27 9.58
N ASN A 85 -12.84 -2.38 10.37
CA ASN A 85 -11.55 -1.74 10.14
C ASN A 85 -11.60 -0.21 10.02
N GLY A 86 -12.51 0.44 10.77
CA GLY A 86 -12.73 1.88 10.70
C GLY A 86 -13.29 2.35 9.36
N GLU A 87 -13.90 1.43 8.58
CA GLU A 87 -14.37 1.65 7.20
C GLU A 87 -13.24 2.10 6.26
N ASP A 88 -12.02 1.64 6.56
CA ASP A 88 -10.82 2.12 5.92
C ASP A 88 -10.16 1.00 5.09
N PRO A 89 -10.06 1.15 3.76
CA PRO A 89 -9.50 0.11 2.91
C PRO A 89 -8.01 -0.16 3.19
N ILE A 90 -7.26 0.85 3.65
CA ILE A 90 -5.85 0.69 4.00
C ILE A 90 -5.71 -0.05 5.33
N LEU A 91 -6.52 0.25 6.36
CA LEU A 91 -6.49 -0.54 7.60
C LEU A 91 -6.91 -2.00 7.35
N LYS A 92 -7.94 -2.22 6.52
CA LYS A 92 -8.35 -3.56 6.11
C LYS A 92 -7.21 -4.30 5.42
N LEU A 93 -6.47 -3.63 4.53
CA LEU A 93 -5.31 -4.21 3.84
C LEU A 93 -4.15 -4.47 4.81
N CYS A 94 -3.93 -3.60 5.80
CA CYS A 94 -2.87 -3.76 6.80
C CYS A 94 -3.12 -4.89 7.80
N ASP A 95 -4.34 -5.43 7.91
CA ASP A 95 -4.67 -6.56 8.77
C ASP A 95 -3.67 -7.72 8.58
N MET A 96 -3.29 -8.39 9.67
CA MET A 96 -2.30 -9.48 9.68
C MET A 96 -2.69 -10.69 8.80
N SER A 97 -3.99 -10.86 8.53
CA SER A 97 -4.50 -11.86 7.60
C SER A 97 -4.25 -11.51 6.12
N ASN A 98 -3.98 -10.24 5.81
CA ASN A 98 -3.76 -9.73 4.47
C ASN A 98 -2.29 -9.39 4.20
N ARG A 99 -1.34 -10.05 4.89
CA ARG A 99 0.10 -9.75 4.80
C ARG A 99 0.63 -9.70 3.38
N CYS A 100 0.64 -10.85 2.70
CA CYS A 100 1.14 -10.94 1.33
C CYS A 100 0.46 -9.93 0.40
N ARG A 101 -0.87 -9.74 0.53
CA ARG A 101 -1.60 -8.77 -0.31
C ARG A 101 -1.11 -7.34 -0.07
N PHE A 102 -1.01 -6.90 1.18
CA PHE A 102 -0.49 -5.57 1.52
C PHE A 102 0.88 -5.35 0.87
N ASP A 103 1.76 -6.34 0.96
CA ASP A 103 3.13 -6.21 0.50
C ASP A 103 3.18 -5.98 -1.02
N LYS A 104 2.39 -6.73 -1.81
CA LYS A 104 2.30 -6.49 -3.26
C LYS A 104 1.72 -5.11 -3.60
N HIS A 105 0.68 -4.69 -2.87
CA HIS A 105 0.07 -3.37 -3.08
C HIS A 105 1.05 -2.23 -2.77
N VAL A 106 1.74 -2.27 -1.64
CA VAL A 106 2.64 -1.18 -1.24
C VAL A 106 3.91 -1.15 -2.09
N ILE A 107 4.40 -2.30 -2.55
CA ILE A 107 5.53 -2.36 -3.47
C ILE A 107 5.15 -1.81 -4.83
N CYS A 108 3.99 -2.18 -5.37
CA CYS A 108 3.50 -1.59 -6.61
C CYS A 108 3.32 -0.07 -6.49
N ALA A 109 2.72 0.39 -5.39
CA ALA A 109 2.54 1.82 -5.10
C ALA A 109 3.88 2.58 -4.95
N GLY A 110 4.90 1.91 -4.41
CA GLY A 110 6.25 2.46 -4.26
C GLY A 110 7.03 2.48 -5.57
N LEU A 111 6.95 1.39 -6.34
CA LEU A 111 7.71 1.20 -7.57
C LEU A 111 7.14 1.99 -8.74
N TYR A 112 5.81 2.04 -8.88
CA TYR A 112 5.15 2.70 -10.00
C TYR A 112 4.45 4.00 -9.58
N GLY A 113 4.94 4.65 -8.52
CA GLY A 113 4.27 5.81 -7.94
C GLY A 113 4.17 7.02 -8.88
N LYS A 114 5.11 7.18 -9.82
CA LYS A 114 5.07 8.25 -10.84
C LYS A 114 4.02 7.94 -11.90
N GLU A 115 3.98 6.70 -12.32
CA GLU A 115 3.12 6.19 -13.38
C GLU A 115 1.66 6.12 -12.91
N ILE A 116 1.43 5.71 -11.66
CA ILE A 116 0.12 5.74 -11.02
C ILE A 116 -0.42 7.18 -10.93
N ARG A 117 0.43 8.18 -10.64
CA ARG A 117 0.01 9.59 -10.65
C ARG A 117 -0.49 10.03 -12.02
N VAL A 118 0.24 9.68 -13.08
CA VAL A 118 -0.17 9.97 -14.47
C VAL A 118 -1.53 9.33 -14.76
N LEU A 119 -1.72 8.07 -14.37
CA LEU A 119 -2.98 7.35 -14.60
C LEU A 119 -4.21 8.02 -13.97
N ILE A 120 -4.04 8.80 -12.91
CA ILE A 120 -5.13 9.47 -12.20
C ILE A 120 -5.09 11.01 -12.33
N GLY A 121 -4.26 11.56 -13.22
CA GLY A 121 -4.15 13.00 -13.47
C GLY A 121 -3.62 13.80 -12.26
N GLN A 122 -2.66 13.23 -11.52
CA GLN A 122 -2.06 13.85 -10.33
C GLN A 122 -0.53 13.96 -10.46
N GLU A 123 -0.01 14.29 -11.65
CA GLU A 123 1.44 14.34 -11.90
C GLU A 123 2.20 15.27 -10.93
N ASP A 124 1.61 16.43 -10.62
CA ASP A 124 2.21 17.46 -9.75
C ASP A 124 2.13 17.12 -8.25
N SER A 125 1.51 16.01 -7.89
CA SER A 125 1.38 15.60 -6.50
C SER A 125 2.73 15.16 -5.93
N ALA A 126 3.15 15.82 -4.85
CA ALA A 126 4.40 15.53 -4.13
C ALA A 126 4.60 14.03 -3.83
N GLU A 127 5.86 13.62 -3.78
CA GLU A 127 6.21 12.28 -3.34
C GLU A 127 6.06 12.17 -1.83
N ASN A 128 4.98 11.51 -1.43
CA ASN A 128 4.53 11.45 -0.06
C ASN A 128 4.85 10.08 0.59
N GLU A 129 4.62 9.99 1.89
CA GLU A 129 4.76 8.76 2.69
C GLU A 129 4.03 7.56 2.05
N ALA A 130 4.39 6.34 2.48
CA ALA A 130 3.85 5.09 1.93
C ALA A 130 2.30 5.05 1.93
N VAL A 131 1.65 5.62 2.96
CA VAL A 131 0.19 5.70 3.05
C VAL A 131 -0.43 6.48 1.88
N HIS A 132 0.18 7.59 1.45
CA HIS A 132 -0.33 8.40 0.35
C HIS A 132 -0.11 7.74 -1.00
N ARG A 133 1.05 7.09 -1.19
CA ARG A 133 1.30 6.26 -2.38
C ARG A 133 0.28 5.13 -2.47
N LEU A 134 0.02 4.46 -1.35
CA LEU A 134 -0.97 3.39 -1.28
C LEU A 134 -2.40 3.90 -1.53
N SER A 135 -2.78 5.06 -1.01
CA SER A 135 -4.09 5.67 -1.31
C SER A 135 -4.28 5.91 -2.82
N ARG A 136 -3.28 6.48 -3.51
CA ARG A 136 -3.33 6.71 -4.96
C ARG A 136 -3.39 5.39 -5.74
N HIS A 137 -2.61 4.39 -5.32
CA HIS A 137 -2.67 3.04 -5.88
C HIS A 137 -4.09 2.46 -5.80
N LEU A 138 -4.71 2.52 -4.62
CA LEU A 138 -6.06 2.00 -4.43
C LEU A 138 -7.12 2.78 -5.22
N GLU A 139 -6.95 4.10 -5.35
CA GLU A 139 -7.83 4.92 -6.19
C GLU A 139 -7.67 4.56 -7.67
N ALA A 140 -6.44 4.41 -8.17
CA ALA A 140 -6.18 3.99 -9.55
C ALA A 140 -6.79 2.62 -9.84
N LEU A 141 -6.71 1.65 -8.91
CA LEU A 141 -7.35 0.34 -9.07
C LEU A 141 -8.88 0.45 -9.14
N LYS A 142 -9.46 1.45 -8.48
CA LYS A 142 -10.91 1.70 -8.50
C LYS A 142 -11.34 2.34 -9.81
N THR A 143 -10.59 3.31 -10.32
CA THR A 143 -11.00 4.18 -11.43
C THR A 143 -10.48 3.74 -12.80
N VAL A 144 -9.34 3.04 -12.86
CA VAL A 144 -8.67 2.68 -14.13
C VAL A 144 -8.76 1.17 -14.37
N ALA A 145 -9.69 0.74 -15.23
CA ALA A 145 -9.97 -0.67 -15.49
C ALA A 145 -8.74 -1.45 -15.97
N ARG A 146 -8.00 -0.93 -16.97
CA ARG A 146 -6.77 -1.55 -17.48
C ARG A 146 -5.72 -1.80 -16.40
N TYR A 147 -5.63 -0.88 -15.43
CA TYR A 147 -4.69 -0.98 -14.33
C TYR A 147 -5.12 -2.04 -13.31
N ARG A 148 -6.41 -2.05 -12.96
CA ARG A 148 -7.00 -3.08 -12.12
C ARG A 148 -6.79 -4.48 -12.69
N ASP A 149 -6.97 -4.65 -13.99
CA ASP A 149 -6.84 -5.94 -14.66
C ASP A 149 -5.38 -6.39 -14.72
N ALA A 150 -4.44 -5.46 -14.95
CA ALA A 150 -3.01 -5.74 -14.93
C ALA A 150 -2.48 -6.09 -13.52
N PHE A 151 -2.98 -5.43 -12.47
CA PHE A 151 -2.55 -5.65 -11.09
C PHE A 151 -3.18 -6.89 -10.43
N ALA A 152 -4.19 -7.51 -11.06
CA ALA A 152 -5.05 -8.50 -10.40
C ALA A 152 -4.26 -9.57 -9.63
N ILE A 153 -4.51 -9.64 -8.31
CA ILE A 153 -3.84 -10.61 -7.43
C ILE A 153 -4.57 -11.94 -7.50
N LYS A 154 -3.93 -12.97 -8.06
CA LYS A 154 -4.44 -14.34 -8.11
C LYS A 154 -3.54 -15.24 -7.26
N ASN A 155 -4.12 -16.03 -6.36
CA ASN A 155 -3.36 -16.91 -5.44
C ASN A 155 -2.21 -16.19 -4.70
N ASN A 156 -2.45 -14.94 -4.25
CA ASN A 156 -1.46 -14.04 -3.63
C ASN A 156 -0.26 -13.62 -4.51
N THR A 157 -0.32 -13.90 -5.82
CA THR A 157 0.69 -13.52 -6.79
C THR A 157 0.21 -12.38 -7.69
N VAL A 158 1.16 -11.55 -8.11
CA VAL A 158 0.98 -10.48 -9.10
C VAL A 158 1.83 -10.83 -10.31
N GLU A 159 1.26 -10.73 -11.51
CA GLU A 159 2.02 -10.88 -12.75
C GLU A 159 2.78 -9.57 -13.05
N TRP A 160 3.92 -9.37 -12.40
CA TRP A 160 4.70 -8.12 -12.47
C TRP A 160 5.04 -7.69 -13.90
N GLY A 161 5.28 -8.65 -14.81
CA GLY A 161 5.51 -8.36 -16.22
C GLY A 161 4.32 -7.72 -16.94
N LYS A 162 3.07 -8.01 -16.54
CA LYS A 162 1.89 -7.32 -17.10
C LYS A 162 1.83 -5.85 -16.66
N LEU A 163 2.19 -5.58 -15.40
CA LEU A 163 2.27 -4.21 -14.89
C LEU A 163 3.39 -3.41 -15.57
N ALA A 164 4.56 -4.02 -15.72
CA ALA A 164 5.69 -3.38 -16.39
C ALA A 164 5.33 -2.99 -17.84
N ARG A 165 4.67 -3.89 -18.60
CA ARG A 165 4.19 -3.61 -19.96
C ARG A 165 3.16 -2.49 -19.99
N LEU A 166 2.15 -2.55 -19.12
CA LEU A 166 1.13 -1.49 -19.05
C LEU A 166 1.78 -0.12 -18.85
N PHE A 167 2.71 -0.01 -17.91
CA PHE A 167 3.36 1.27 -17.62
C PHE A 167 4.36 1.68 -18.68
N PHE A 168 5.01 0.74 -19.36
CA PHE A 168 5.81 1.05 -20.55
C PHE A 168 4.94 1.67 -21.66
N ASP A 169 3.81 1.05 -21.98
CA ASP A 169 2.90 1.52 -23.04
C ASP A 169 2.30 2.90 -22.72
N VAL A 170 1.91 3.13 -21.46
CA VAL A 170 1.35 4.42 -21.01
C VAL A 170 2.34 5.57 -21.19
N PHE A 171 3.64 5.33 -21.00
CA PHE A 171 4.67 6.36 -21.16
C PHE A 171 5.09 6.54 -22.62
N MET A 172 5.28 5.43 -23.36
CA MET A 172 5.67 5.49 -24.76
C MET A 172 4.57 6.08 -25.66
N HIS A 173 3.29 5.91 -25.32
CA HIS A 173 2.17 6.41 -26.13
C HIS A 173 1.57 7.71 -25.57
N GLY A 174 1.73 8.00 -24.27
CA GLY A 174 1.33 9.28 -23.68
C GLY A 174 2.17 10.48 -24.15
N GLU A 175 3.42 10.25 -24.58
CA GLU A 175 4.25 11.27 -25.23
C GLU A 175 3.85 11.50 -26.69
N SER A 176 3.38 10.46 -27.40
CA SER A 176 2.98 10.56 -28.82
C SER A 176 1.69 11.36 -29.01
N GLU A 177 0.74 11.29 -28.07
CA GLU A 177 -0.49 12.10 -28.14
C GLU A 177 -0.21 13.57 -27.82
N ARG A 178 0.77 13.89 -26.95
CA ARG A 178 1.18 15.26 -26.63
C ARG A 178 2.01 15.93 -27.73
N ALA A 179 2.61 15.15 -28.64
CA ALA A 179 3.42 15.66 -29.75
C ALA A 179 2.60 16.07 -30.99
N HIS A 180 1.30 15.75 -31.04
CA HIS A 180 0.42 16.10 -32.16
C HIS A 180 -0.45 17.35 -31.93
N ASP A 181 -0.36 17.96 -30.74
CA ASP A 181 -1.10 19.17 -30.37
C ASP A 181 -0.26 20.47 -30.49
N TYR A 182 0.84 20.45 -31.27
CA TYR A 182 1.65 21.64 -31.58
C TYR A 182 1.84 21.84 -33.08
#